data_AF-A0A453GCN1-F1
#
_entry.id   AF-A0A453GCN1-F1
#
_cell.length_a   1.000
_cell.length_b   1.000
_cell.length_c   1.000
_cell.angle_alpha   90.00
_cell.angle_beta   90.00
_cell.angle_gamma   90.00
#
_symmetry.space_group_name_H-M   'P 1'
#
loop_
_entity.id
_entity.type
_entity.pdbx_description
1 polymer ?
#
loop_
_entity_poly.entity_id
_entity_poly.type
_entity_poly.pdbx_seq_one_letter_code
_entity_poly.pdbx_strand_id
1 'polypeptide(L)'
;MHAWPEFQGVSADELRAFLQIRFYCLGSRSGGAALLAKAAVGGHPAALYSLAVIQFNGSGGAKTDRDLRAGAALCARSAALGHVDALRELGHCLQDGYGVRRDPAEGRRLLVAANARELSLALAAAAASATYPFASLPISAVAGGAGGVSSSPLLSDFGWSLPEAEPHTANQFMSDWWASRGVQACAKKTDAAATGGDGEGELRLCSHMRCGRKETRRHEFRRCSVCGAANYCSRACQALDWKRAHKAQCVPMDRWLVGAAANAAAPQQ
;
A
#
# COMPACT_ATOMS: atom_id res chain seq x y z
N MET A 1 0.41 -21.24 37.80
CA MET A 1 -0.07 -21.01 36.42
C MET A 1 -1.19 -22.01 36.14
N HIS A 2 -2.44 -21.68 36.49
CA HIS A 2 -3.56 -22.60 36.24
C HIS A 2 -4.19 -22.25 34.90
N ALA A 3 -4.12 -23.20 33.97
CA ALA A 3 -4.82 -23.19 32.70
C ALA A 3 -6.35 -23.21 32.96
N TRP A 4 -7.06 -22.46 32.12
CA TRP A 4 -8.50 -22.18 32.17
C TRP A 4 -9.31 -23.37 31.64
N PRO A 5 -9.87 -24.27 32.49
CA PRO A 5 -10.49 -25.50 31.99
C PRO A 5 -11.75 -25.21 31.15
N GLU A 6 -12.45 -24.12 31.47
CA GLU A 6 -13.71 -23.71 30.82
C GLU A 6 -13.51 -23.10 29.42
N PHE A 7 -12.28 -22.74 29.03
CA PHE A 7 -11.99 -22.07 27.75
C PHE A 7 -10.88 -22.76 26.93
N GLN A 8 -10.52 -23.99 27.30
CA GLN A 8 -9.59 -24.78 26.50
C GLN A 8 -10.21 -25.09 25.13
N GLY A 9 -9.53 -24.68 24.05
CA GLY A 9 -9.95 -24.96 22.67
C GLY A 9 -10.92 -23.95 22.05
N VAL A 10 -11.34 -22.91 22.78
CA VAL A 10 -12.24 -21.86 22.26
C VAL A 10 -11.40 -20.81 21.51
N SER A 11 -11.78 -20.47 20.28
CA SER A 11 -11.12 -19.42 19.52
C SER A 11 -11.30 -18.05 20.16
N ALA A 12 -10.42 -17.08 19.84
CA ALA A 12 -10.53 -15.73 20.39
C ALA A 12 -11.87 -15.05 20.05
N ASP A 13 -12.43 -15.34 18.87
CA ASP A 13 -13.70 -14.80 18.40
C ASP A 13 -14.90 -15.43 19.12
N GLU A 14 -14.87 -16.76 19.33
CA GLU A 14 -15.89 -17.45 20.12
C GLU A 14 -15.87 -17.00 21.58
N LEU A 15 -14.67 -16.82 22.16
CA LEU A 15 -14.51 -16.29 23.50
C LEU A 15 -15.09 -14.87 23.59
N ARG A 16 -14.80 -14.01 22.60
CA ARG A 16 -15.36 -12.65 22.52
C ARG A 16 -16.88 -12.70 22.46
N ALA A 17 -17.45 -13.47 21.55
CA ALA A 17 -18.89 -13.58 21.37
C ALA A 17 -19.58 -14.09 22.63
N PHE A 18 -19.06 -15.17 23.24
CA PHE A 18 -19.60 -15.73 24.47
C PHE A 18 -19.62 -14.73 25.62
N LEU A 19 -18.48 -14.06 25.86
CA LEU A 19 -18.35 -13.08 26.93
C LEU A 19 -19.28 -11.88 26.68
N GLN A 20 -19.42 -11.47 25.42
CA GLN A 20 -20.25 -10.33 25.04
C GLN A 20 -21.75 -10.62 25.15
N ILE A 21 -22.19 -11.81 24.74
CA ILE A 21 -23.57 -12.29 24.93
C ILE A 21 -23.91 -12.35 26.42
N ARG A 22 -22.99 -12.85 27.24
CA ARG A 22 -23.21 -12.94 28.69
C ARG A 22 -23.30 -11.57 29.35
N PHE A 23 -22.52 -10.59 28.87
CA PHE A 23 -22.55 -9.22 29.36
C PHE A 23 -23.80 -8.44 28.91
N TYR A 24 -24.15 -8.46 27.62
CA TYR A 24 -25.24 -7.64 27.08
C TYR A 24 -26.61 -8.33 27.04
N CYS A 25 -26.66 -9.64 26.76
CA CYS A 25 -27.92 -10.34 26.46
C CYS A 25 -28.51 -11.09 27.66
N LEU A 26 -27.67 -11.61 28.57
CA LEU A 26 -28.14 -12.42 29.72
C LEU A 26 -28.43 -11.59 30.99
N GLY A 27 -28.41 -10.26 30.92
CA GLY A 27 -28.71 -9.37 32.06
C GLY A 27 -27.70 -9.39 33.21
N SER A 28 -26.64 -10.21 33.13
CA SER A 28 -25.60 -10.34 34.15
C SER A 28 -24.38 -9.49 33.81
N ARG A 29 -24.54 -8.15 33.82
CA ARG A 29 -23.44 -7.21 33.50
C ARG A 29 -22.22 -7.40 34.42
N SER A 30 -22.44 -7.56 35.72
CA SER A 30 -21.39 -7.81 36.69
C SER A 30 -20.66 -9.14 36.47
N GLY A 31 -21.41 -10.22 36.19
CA GLY A 31 -20.85 -11.54 35.89
C GLY A 31 -20.07 -11.57 34.57
N GLY A 32 -20.61 -10.94 33.52
CA GLY A 32 -19.93 -10.78 32.23
C GLY A 32 -18.65 -9.95 32.34
N ALA A 33 -18.69 -8.82 33.07
CA ALA A 33 -17.52 -7.99 33.31
C ALA A 33 -16.43 -8.73 34.10
N ALA A 34 -16.82 -9.52 35.11
CA ALA A 34 -15.88 -10.31 35.89
C ALA A 34 -15.15 -11.35 35.02
N LEU A 35 -15.87 -12.05 34.12
CA LEU A 35 -15.26 -13.00 33.19
C LEU A 35 -14.36 -12.31 32.15
N LEU A 36 -14.78 -11.16 31.62
CA LEU A 36 -13.94 -10.33 30.74
C LEU A 36 -12.66 -9.87 31.42
N ALA A 37 -12.74 -9.36 32.65
CA ALA A 37 -11.59 -8.96 33.45
C ALA A 37 -10.65 -10.14 33.70
N LYS A 38 -11.22 -11.30 34.04
CA LYS A 38 -10.50 -12.53 34.30
C LYS A 38 -9.75 -13.03 33.04
N ALA A 39 -10.37 -13.01 31.87
CA ALA A 39 -9.73 -13.31 30.59
C ALA A 39 -8.68 -12.25 30.19
N ALA A 40 -8.94 -10.98 30.45
CA ALA A 40 -8.00 -9.88 30.17
C ALA A 40 -6.72 -9.95 31.03
N VAL A 41 -6.82 -10.40 32.30
CA VAL A 41 -5.66 -10.73 33.15
C VAL A 41 -4.86 -11.88 32.56
N GLY A 42 -5.53 -12.86 31.94
CA GLY A 42 -4.90 -13.94 31.17
C GLY A 42 -4.24 -13.49 29.87
N GLY A 43 -4.30 -12.21 29.50
CA GLY A 43 -3.69 -11.69 28.28
C GLY A 43 -4.51 -11.95 27.01
N HIS A 44 -5.80 -12.27 27.11
CA HIS A 44 -6.62 -12.47 25.92
C HIS A 44 -6.92 -11.12 25.23
N PRO A 45 -6.45 -10.91 23.98
CA PRO A 45 -6.60 -9.62 23.29
C PRO A 45 -8.07 -9.23 23.08
N ALA A 46 -8.94 -10.19 22.75
CA ALA A 46 -10.36 -9.93 22.52
C ALA A 46 -11.08 -9.49 23.80
N ALA A 47 -10.73 -10.08 24.96
CA ALA A 47 -11.30 -9.67 26.24
C ALA A 47 -10.82 -8.27 26.65
N LEU A 48 -9.53 -7.95 26.44
CA LEU A 48 -9.00 -6.60 26.64
C LEU A 48 -9.74 -5.56 25.79
N TYR A 49 -10.00 -5.89 24.52
CA TYR A 49 -10.74 -5.01 23.61
C TYR A 49 -12.19 -4.82 24.05
N SER A 50 -12.89 -5.90 24.42
CA SER A 50 -14.26 -5.81 24.94
C SER A 50 -14.35 -4.98 26.23
N LEU A 51 -13.37 -5.04 27.13
CA LEU A 51 -13.30 -4.13 28.28
C LEU A 51 -13.08 -2.68 27.85
N ALA A 52 -12.25 -2.43 26.83
CA ALA A 52 -12.06 -1.07 26.30
C ALA A 52 -13.38 -0.47 25.81
N VAL A 53 -14.17 -1.24 25.06
CA VAL A 53 -15.50 -0.84 24.59
C VAL A 53 -16.44 -0.52 25.75
N ILE A 54 -16.42 -1.35 26.81
CA ILE A 54 -17.22 -1.09 28.02
C ILE A 54 -16.84 0.26 28.66
N GLN A 55 -15.53 0.55 28.76
CA GLN A 55 -15.03 1.81 29.32
C GLN A 55 -15.37 3.02 28.43
N PHE A 56 -15.30 2.89 27.11
CA PHE A 56 -15.68 3.97 26.19
C PHE A 56 -17.18 4.29 26.24
N ASN A 57 -18.01 3.25 26.39
CA ASN A 57 -19.46 3.37 26.42
C ASN A 57 -20.01 3.69 27.81
N GLY A 58 -19.23 3.44 28.87
CA GLY A 58 -19.70 3.52 30.25
C GLY A 58 -20.77 2.48 30.58
N SER A 59 -20.68 1.28 30.00
CA SER A 59 -21.72 0.24 30.12
C SER A 59 -21.49 -0.73 31.30
N GLY A 60 -20.50 -0.48 32.15
CA GLY A 60 -20.02 -1.39 33.21
C GLY A 60 -20.97 -1.64 34.39
N GLY A 61 -21.99 -0.80 34.59
CA GLY A 61 -23.00 -0.93 35.64
C GLY A 61 -23.17 0.28 36.57
N ALA A 62 -22.21 1.20 36.68
CA ALA A 62 -22.30 2.42 37.46
C ALA A 62 -22.35 3.70 36.59
N LYS A 63 -22.95 4.76 37.13
CA LYS A 63 -23.19 6.04 36.44
C LYS A 63 -21.93 6.80 36.00
N THR A 64 -20.76 6.41 36.50
CA THR A 64 -19.44 7.04 36.26
C THR A 64 -18.50 6.15 35.44
N ASP A 65 -19.00 5.10 34.81
CA ASP A 65 -18.17 4.06 34.18
C ASP A 65 -17.50 4.48 32.87
N ARG A 66 -17.78 5.67 32.36
CA ARG A 66 -17.13 6.15 31.15
C ARG A 66 -15.75 6.69 31.47
N ASP A 67 -14.73 5.84 31.32
CA ASP A 67 -13.33 6.22 31.43
C ASP A 67 -12.62 6.04 30.09
N LEU A 68 -12.50 7.16 29.36
CA LEU A 68 -11.87 7.16 28.04
C LEU A 68 -10.39 6.81 28.10
N ARG A 69 -9.71 7.21 29.19
CA ARG A 69 -8.28 6.96 29.36
C ARG A 69 -8.04 5.48 29.62
N ALA A 70 -8.85 4.86 30.47
CA ALA A 70 -8.81 3.41 30.68
C ALA A 70 -9.14 2.66 29.39
N GLY A 71 -10.17 3.08 28.64
CA GLY A 71 -10.53 2.50 27.35
C GLY A 71 -9.37 2.53 26.35
N ALA A 72 -8.75 3.69 26.16
CA ALA A 72 -7.62 3.82 25.22
C ALA A 72 -6.39 3.01 25.68
N ALA A 73 -6.11 2.93 26.98
CA ALA A 73 -5.04 2.10 27.51
C ALA A 73 -5.29 0.59 27.28
N LEU A 74 -6.54 0.13 27.43
CA LEU A 74 -6.93 -1.24 27.12
C LEU A 74 -6.83 -1.54 25.62
N CYS A 75 -7.24 -0.61 24.75
CA CYS A 75 -7.02 -0.73 23.30
C CYS A 75 -5.54 -0.84 22.97
N ALA A 76 -4.67 0.00 23.56
CA ALA A 76 -3.23 -0.08 23.33
C ALA A 76 -2.63 -1.43 23.75
N ARG A 77 -3.04 -1.97 24.90
CA ARG A 77 -2.62 -3.31 25.34
C ARG A 77 -3.11 -4.42 24.42
N SER A 78 -4.37 -4.37 23.98
CA SER A 78 -4.93 -5.35 23.05
C SER A 78 -4.29 -5.28 21.66
N ALA A 79 -4.03 -4.07 21.16
CA ALA A 79 -3.35 -3.83 19.89
C ALA A 79 -1.90 -4.34 19.88
N ALA A 80 -1.20 -4.19 21.01
CA ALA A 80 0.16 -4.74 21.19
C ALA A 80 0.19 -6.27 21.13
N LEU A 81 -0.93 -6.94 21.44
CA LEU A 81 -1.13 -8.38 21.32
C LEU A 81 -1.68 -8.81 19.95
N GLY A 82 -1.78 -7.88 18.99
CA GLY A 82 -2.16 -8.17 17.60
C GLY A 82 -3.64 -8.02 17.27
N HIS A 83 -4.49 -7.58 18.20
CA HIS A 83 -5.92 -7.39 17.91
C HIS A 83 -6.14 -6.23 16.93
N VAL A 84 -6.72 -6.52 15.76
CA VAL A 84 -6.85 -5.53 14.68
C VAL A 84 -7.89 -4.44 15.02
N ASP A 85 -9.05 -4.81 15.56
CA ASP A 85 -10.06 -3.80 15.97
C ASP A 85 -9.51 -2.83 17.03
N ALA A 86 -8.79 -3.34 18.05
CA ALA A 86 -8.20 -2.49 19.08
C ALA A 86 -7.16 -1.52 18.52
N LEU A 87 -6.38 -1.97 17.52
CA LEU A 87 -5.42 -1.13 16.81
C LEU A 87 -6.14 0.00 16.06
N ARG A 88 -7.25 -0.32 15.40
CA ARG A 88 -8.09 0.67 14.71
C ARG A 88 -8.68 1.69 15.69
N GLU A 89 -9.25 1.22 16.78
CA GLU A 89 -9.83 2.10 17.81
C GLU A 89 -8.77 3.02 18.44
N LEU A 90 -7.56 2.52 18.69
CA LEU A 90 -6.46 3.37 19.14
C LEU A 90 -6.10 4.44 18.10
N GLY A 91 -6.14 4.09 16.80
CA GLY A 91 -5.97 5.04 15.71
C GLY A 91 -6.99 6.17 15.73
N HIS A 92 -8.27 5.87 15.96
CA HIS A 92 -9.31 6.89 16.15
C HIS A 92 -9.08 7.72 17.42
N CYS A 93 -8.74 7.07 18.53
CA CYS A 93 -8.45 7.77 19.80
C CYS A 93 -7.33 8.82 19.63
N LEU A 94 -6.27 8.49 18.89
CA LEU A 94 -5.17 9.43 18.62
C LEU A 94 -5.58 10.55 17.65
N GLN A 95 -6.44 10.29 16.67
CA GLN A 95 -6.90 11.34 15.75
C GLN A 95 -7.74 12.42 16.45
N ASP A 96 -8.61 12.00 17.37
CA ASP A 96 -9.60 12.88 17.99
C ASP A 96 -9.19 13.31 19.42
N GLY A 97 -8.16 12.70 20.00
CA GLY A 97 -7.73 12.96 21.38
C GLY A 97 -8.64 12.30 22.43
N TYR A 98 -9.25 11.16 22.09
CA TYR A 98 -10.20 10.46 22.94
C TYR A 98 -9.47 9.58 23.96
N GLY A 99 -9.39 10.05 25.21
CA GLY A 99 -8.69 9.34 26.30
C GLY A 99 -7.15 9.37 26.24
N VAL A 100 -6.58 9.89 25.15
CA VAL A 100 -5.14 10.05 24.91
C VAL A 100 -4.84 11.45 24.39
N ARG A 101 -3.55 11.83 24.39
CA ARG A 101 -3.12 13.06 23.72
C ARG A 101 -3.34 12.89 22.22
N ARG A 102 -3.95 13.91 21.59
CA ARG A 102 -4.19 13.93 20.14
C ARG A 102 -2.86 13.88 19.38
N ASP A 103 -2.74 12.90 18.50
CA ASP A 103 -1.67 12.74 17.52
C ASP A 103 -2.26 12.19 16.21
N PRO A 104 -2.71 13.07 15.31
CA PRO A 104 -3.33 12.64 14.06
C PRO A 104 -2.37 11.92 13.11
N ALA A 105 -1.05 12.15 13.23
CA ALA A 105 -0.06 11.51 12.38
C ALA A 105 0.09 10.04 12.76
N GLU A 106 0.28 9.75 14.04
CA GLU A 106 0.34 8.36 14.52
C GLU A 106 -1.02 7.68 14.38
N GLY A 107 -2.13 8.39 14.64
CA GLY A 107 -3.48 7.85 14.45
C GLY A 107 -3.72 7.32 13.02
N ARG A 108 -3.35 8.10 11.99
CA ARG A 108 -3.42 7.65 10.59
C ARG A 108 -2.52 6.44 10.32
N ARG A 109 -1.31 6.42 10.88
CA ARG A 109 -0.39 5.29 10.73
C ARG A 109 -0.98 4.00 11.29
N LEU A 110 -1.60 4.05 12.48
CA LEU A 110 -2.25 2.89 13.08
C LEU A 110 -3.45 2.40 12.26
N LEU A 111 -4.25 3.32 11.69
CA LEU A 111 -5.37 2.94 10.83
C LEU A 111 -4.91 2.23 9.54
N VAL A 112 -3.86 2.73 8.89
CA VAL A 112 -3.26 2.07 7.73
C VAL A 112 -2.74 0.68 8.11
N ALA A 113 -2.06 0.57 9.26
CA ALA A 113 -1.57 -0.71 9.76
C ALA A 113 -2.70 -1.70 10.09
N ALA A 114 -3.83 -1.23 10.65
CA ALA A 114 -4.99 -2.07 10.93
C ALA A 114 -5.58 -2.64 9.63
N ASN A 115 -5.82 -1.80 8.62
CA ASN A 115 -6.35 -2.23 7.34
C ASN A 115 -5.43 -3.23 6.63
N ALA A 116 -4.11 -3.02 6.70
CA ALA A 116 -3.14 -3.92 6.10
C ALA A 116 -3.10 -5.30 6.80
N ARG A 117 -3.21 -5.34 8.13
CA ARG A 117 -3.34 -6.60 8.89
C ARG A 117 -4.63 -7.33 8.54
N GLU A 118 -5.75 -6.62 8.45
CA GLU A 118 -7.04 -7.19 8.06
C GLU A 118 -7.01 -7.79 6.67
N LEU A 119 -6.46 -7.07 5.69
CA LEU A 119 -6.29 -7.59 4.34
C LEU A 119 -5.42 -8.85 4.34
N SER A 120 -4.33 -8.86 5.10
CA SER A 120 -3.45 -10.02 5.21
C SER A 120 -4.17 -11.24 5.79
N LEU A 121 -4.98 -11.05 6.83
CA LEU A 121 -5.80 -12.12 7.42
C LEU A 121 -6.87 -12.62 6.45
N ALA A 122 -7.55 -11.73 5.72
CA ALA A 122 -8.55 -12.09 4.73
C ALA A 122 -7.95 -12.90 3.56
N LEU A 123 -6.78 -12.49 3.06
CA LEU A 123 -6.05 -13.23 2.03
C LEU A 123 -5.60 -14.61 2.53
N ALA A 124 -5.11 -14.71 3.77
CA ALA A 124 -4.74 -15.99 4.37
C ALA A 124 -5.95 -16.92 4.54
N ALA A 125 -7.10 -16.40 4.98
CA ALA A 125 -8.33 -17.17 5.12
C ALA A 125 -8.88 -17.63 3.76
N ALA A 126 -8.80 -16.78 2.73
CA ALA A 126 -9.16 -17.14 1.35
C ALA A 126 -8.25 -18.24 0.80
N ALA A 127 -6.95 -18.16 1.05
CA ALA A 127 -6.00 -19.21 0.68
C ALA A 127 -6.25 -20.53 1.42
N ALA A 128 -6.59 -20.48 2.71
CA ALA A 128 -6.95 -21.67 3.49
C ALA A 128 -8.30 -22.30 3.07
N SER A 129 -9.20 -21.48 2.53
CA SER A 129 -10.52 -21.90 2.04
C SER A 129 -10.52 -22.30 0.56
N ALA A 130 -9.38 -22.14 -0.14
CA ALA A 130 -9.19 -22.51 -1.54
C ALA A 130 -9.03 -24.03 -1.71
N THR A 131 -10.05 -24.78 -1.29
CA THR A 131 -10.31 -26.17 -1.67
C THR A 131 -11.18 -26.25 -2.94
N TYR A 132 -11.36 -25.13 -3.66
CA TYR A 132 -12.11 -25.07 -4.92
C TYR A 132 -11.22 -24.52 -6.06
N PRO A 133 -11.16 -25.19 -7.23
CA PRO A 133 -10.07 -25.02 -8.19
C PRO A 133 -10.30 -23.89 -9.22
N PHE A 134 -11.17 -22.92 -8.93
CA PHE A 134 -11.49 -21.87 -9.90
C PHE A 134 -11.67 -20.51 -9.24
N ALA A 135 -10.56 -19.85 -8.91
CA ALA A 135 -10.49 -18.40 -8.82
C ALA A 135 -9.02 -17.99 -8.82
N SER A 136 -8.43 -17.96 -10.01
CA SER A 136 -7.14 -17.30 -10.25
C SER A 136 -7.32 -15.79 -10.07
N LEU A 137 -7.32 -15.31 -8.82
CA LEU A 137 -6.86 -13.97 -8.54
C LEU A 137 -5.34 -13.98 -8.72
N PRO A 138 -4.75 -13.10 -9.55
CA PRO A 138 -3.31 -13.04 -9.75
C PRO A 138 -2.66 -12.35 -8.56
N ILE A 139 -2.78 -12.97 -7.38
CA ILE A 139 -1.98 -12.65 -6.21
C ILE A 139 -1.26 -13.96 -5.88
N SER A 140 -0.35 -14.36 -6.76
CA SER A 140 0.58 -15.43 -6.43
C SER A 140 1.42 -14.95 -5.26
N ALA A 141 1.19 -15.60 -4.13
CA ALA A 141 2.15 -15.70 -3.06
C ALA A 141 3.49 -16.14 -3.65
N VAL A 142 4.57 -15.41 -3.34
CA VAL A 142 5.91 -15.97 -3.44
C VAL A 142 6.53 -15.87 -2.06
N ALA A 143 6.33 -16.94 -1.30
CA ALA A 143 7.25 -17.29 -0.24
C ALA A 143 8.61 -17.60 -0.88
N GLY A 144 9.66 -16.92 -0.43
CA GLY A 144 11.06 -17.33 -0.65
C GLY A 144 11.64 -16.98 -2.03
N GLY A 145 12.48 -15.95 -2.07
CA GLY A 145 13.35 -15.68 -3.21
C GLY A 145 14.12 -14.38 -3.01
N ALA A 146 15.40 -14.47 -2.68
CA ALA A 146 16.31 -13.34 -2.62
C ALA A 146 16.36 -12.62 -3.99
N GLY A 147 15.86 -11.38 -4.02
CA GLY A 147 15.92 -10.50 -5.19
C GLY A 147 15.20 -9.21 -4.86
N GLY A 148 15.91 -8.08 -4.94
CA GLY A 148 15.46 -6.79 -4.43
C GLY A 148 14.05 -6.39 -4.89
N VAL A 149 13.11 -6.38 -3.95
CA VAL A 149 11.73 -5.96 -4.20
C VAL A 149 11.65 -4.44 -4.15
N SER A 150 11.45 -3.84 -5.32
CA SER A 150 10.97 -2.46 -5.43
C SER A 150 9.62 -2.38 -4.73
N SER A 151 9.49 -1.51 -3.73
CA SER A 151 8.32 -1.40 -2.85
C SER A 151 7.35 -0.35 -3.37
N SER A 152 6.04 -0.62 -3.28
CA SER A 152 5.01 0.39 -3.54
C SER A 152 5.10 1.54 -2.52
N PRO A 153 5.34 2.80 -2.96
CA PRO A 153 5.84 3.86 -2.09
C PRO A 153 4.80 4.46 -1.13
N LEU A 154 3.50 4.18 -1.30
CA LEU A 154 2.47 4.77 -0.43
C LEU A 154 2.33 4.05 0.92
N LEU A 155 2.65 2.77 0.97
CA LEU A 155 2.50 1.94 2.17
C LEU A 155 3.83 1.65 2.86
N SER A 156 4.95 1.80 2.14
CA SER A 156 6.31 1.65 2.68
C SER A 156 6.58 2.62 3.82
N ASP A 157 6.06 3.84 3.74
CA ASP A 157 6.19 4.88 4.77
C ASP A 157 5.53 4.48 6.10
N PHE A 158 4.63 3.48 6.05
CA PHE A 158 3.93 2.93 7.21
C PHE A 158 4.47 1.55 7.63
N GLY A 159 5.63 1.13 7.10
CA GLY A 159 6.27 -0.14 7.41
C GLY A 159 5.73 -1.33 6.60
N TRP A 160 4.96 -1.08 5.54
CA TRP A 160 4.38 -2.11 4.68
C TRP A 160 5.00 -2.08 3.28
N SER A 161 5.91 -3.00 3.03
CA SER A 161 6.54 -3.18 1.72
C SER A 161 5.69 -4.10 0.86
N LEU A 162 4.75 -3.53 0.09
CA LEU A 162 4.09 -4.29 -0.96
C LEU A 162 5.04 -4.44 -2.17
N PRO A 163 5.13 -5.63 -2.78
CA PRO A 163 5.85 -5.78 -4.04
C PRO A 163 5.29 -4.79 -5.06
N GLU A 164 6.17 -4.13 -5.80
CA GLU A 164 5.76 -3.20 -6.85
C GLU A 164 4.92 -3.96 -7.88
N ALA A 165 3.66 -3.56 -8.03
CA ALA A 165 2.69 -4.25 -8.88
C ALA A 165 3.29 -4.46 -10.28
N GLU A 166 3.34 -5.70 -10.78
CA GLU A 166 3.84 -6.06 -12.11
C GLU A 166 3.16 -5.23 -13.22
N PRO A 167 3.85 -4.88 -14.32
CA PRO A 167 3.25 -4.04 -15.35
C PRO A 167 2.12 -4.84 -15.97
N HIS A 168 0.94 -4.22 -16.08
CA HIS A 168 -0.21 -4.89 -16.70
C HIS A 168 0.21 -5.45 -18.06
N THR A 169 -0.12 -6.71 -18.36
CA THR A 169 0.31 -7.41 -19.59
C THR A 169 -0.05 -6.62 -20.85
N ALA A 170 -1.20 -5.94 -20.86
CA ALA A 170 -1.59 -5.02 -21.93
C ALA A 170 -0.60 -3.85 -22.12
N ASN A 171 -0.06 -3.27 -21.04
CA ASN A 171 0.91 -2.16 -21.14
C ASN A 171 2.28 -2.65 -21.63
N GLN A 172 2.69 -3.86 -21.23
CA GLN A 172 3.90 -4.52 -21.76
C GLN A 172 3.73 -4.77 -23.25
N PHE A 173 2.64 -5.45 -23.64
CA PHE A 173 2.30 -5.71 -25.03
C PHE A 173 2.27 -4.43 -25.87
N MET A 174 1.63 -3.36 -25.39
CA MET A 174 1.57 -2.10 -26.13
C MET A 174 2.96 -1.48 -26.31
N SER A 175 3.81 -1.54 -25.29
CA SER A 175 5.19 -1.03 -25.37
C SER A 175 6.00 -1.82 -26.40
N ASP A 176 5.93 -3.16 -26.35
CA ASP A 176 6.66 -4.07 -27.25
C ASP A 176 6.12 -4.00 -28.70
N TRP A 177 4.81 -3.89 -28.84
CA TRP A 177 4.12 -3.74 -30.13
C TRP A 177 4.51 -2.43 -30.83
N TRP A 178 4.63 -1.33 -30.09
CA TRP A 178 5.09 -0.07 -30.68
C TRP A 178 6.60 -0.05 -30.92
N ALA A 179 7.41 -0.66 -30.03
CA ALA A 179 8.84 -0.79 -30.23
C ALA A 179 9.17 -1.61 -31.50
N SER A 180 8.49 -2.74 -31.70
CA SER A 180 8.66 -3.59 -32.89
C SER A 180 8.23 -2.89 -34.20
N ARG A 181 7.23 -2.01 -34.15
CA ARG A 181 6.77 -1.24 -35.31
C ARG A 181 7.61 0.00 -35.61
N GLY A 182 8.21 0.63 -34.60
CA GLY A 182 9.18 1.72 -34.78
C GLY A 182 10.45 1.24 -35.49
N VAL A 183 10.87 -0.01 -35.26
CA VAL A 183 12.00 -0.64 -35.98
C VAL A 183 11.63 -1.00 -37.43
N GLN A 184 10.38 -1.39 -37.70
CA GLN A 184 9.92 -1.68 -39.08
C GLN A 184 9.79 -0.43 -39.96
N ALA A 185 9.56 0.75 -39.40
CA ALA A 185 9.53 2.01 -40.17
C ALA A 185 10.92 2.41 -40.71
N CYS A 186 12.01 1.99 -40.04
CA CYS A 186 13.38 2.29 -40.46
C CYS A 186 13.95 1.29 -41.49
N ALA A 187 13.39 0.09 -41.61
CA ALA A 187 13.88 -0.93 -42.56
C ALA A 187 13.54 -0.65 -44.04
N LYS A 188 12.74 0.39 -44.34
CA LYS A 188 12.31 0.72 -45.71
C LYS A 188 12.80 2.07 -46.25
N LYS A 189 13.76 2.72 -45.59
CA LYS A 189 14.37 3.97 -46.08
C LYS A 189 15.84 3.74 -46.41
N THR A 190 16.10 3.21 -47.60
CA THR A 190 17.40 3.34 -48.25
C THR A 190 17.57 4.79 -48.69
N ASP A 191 18.69 5.38 -48.24
CA ASP A 191 19.41 6.50 -48.84
C ASP A 191 18.66 7.83 -49.04
N ALA A 192 18.64 8.66 -47.99
CA ALA A 192 18.74 10.11 -48.14
C ALA A 192 19.29 10.76 -46.85
N ALA A 193 20.45 11.37 -47.03
CA ALA A 193 21.21 12.32 -46.19
C ALA A 193 20.61 12.81 -44.86
N ALA A 194 21.49 12.76 -43.85
CA ALA A 194 21.36 13.40 -42.56
C ALA A 194 21.22 14.93 -42.66
N THR A 195 20.14 15.45 -42.09
CA THR A 195 20.08 16.78 -41.45
C THR A 195 19.12 16.68 -40.27
N GLY A 196 19.55 17.17 -39.10
CA GLY A 196 18.74 17.19 -37.90
C GLY A 196 17.50 18.08 -38.01
N GLY A 197 16.53 17.83 -37.13
CA GLY A 197 15.33 18.64 -36.99
C GLY A 197 14.08 17.78 -37.03
N ASP A 198 13.44 17.64 -35.86
CA ASP A 198 12.02 17.32 -35.67
C ASP A 198 11.40 16.28 -36.61
N GLY A 199 11.33 15.03 -36.15
CA GLY A 199 10.59 13.95 -36.80
C GLY A 199 9.13 14.35 -37.07
N GLU A 200 8.88 14.79 -38.29
CA GLU A 200 7.57 15.16 -38.80
C GLU A 200 6.66 13.94 -38.82
N GLY A 201 5.70 13.88 -37.88
CA GLY A 201 4.51 13.05 -38.03
C GLY A 201 4.28 11.94 -37.02
N GLU A 202 5.29 11.55 -36.24
CA GLU A 202 5.16 10.35 -35.40
C GLU A 202 4.59 10.66 -34.00
N LEU A 203 3.43 10.09 -33.71
CA LEU A 203 2.80 10.11 -32.37
C LEU A 203 3.70 9.38 -31.38
N ARG A 204 4.06 10.06 -30.29
CA ARG A 204 5.11 9.61 -29.36
C ARG A 204 4.58 8.65 -28.31
N LEU A 205 5.48 7.86 -27.73
CA LEU A 205 5.20 7.05 -26.55
C LEU A 205 5.56 7.81 -25.27
N CYS A 206 4.88 7.46 -24.18
CA CYS A 206 5.30 7.86 -22.85
C CYS A 206 6.65 7.20 -22.54
N SER A 207 7.64 8.00 -22.13
CA SER A 207 9.00 7.54 -21.81
C SER A 207 9.05 6.61 -20.60
N HIS A 208 8.00 6.60 -19.77
CA HIS A 208 7.88 5.59 -18.73
C HIS A 208 7.62 4.21 -19.36
N MET A 209 8.64 3.35 -19.40
CA MET A 209 8.61 2.02 -20.03
C MET A 209 7.41 1.14 -19.64
N ARG A 210 6.82 1.34 -18.46
CA ARG A 210 5.69 0.52 -17.96
C ARG A 210 4.32 1.12 -18.25
N CYS A 211 4.27 2.28 -18.93
CA CYS A 211 3.04 2.96 -19.29
C CYS A 211 2.45 2.43 -20.60
N GLY A 212 3.26 2.25 -21.64
CA GLY A 212 2.81 1.80 -22.97
C GLY A 212 1.84 2.75 -23.69
N ARG A 213 1.56 3.93 -23.14
CA ARG A 213 0.61 4.88 -23.72
C ARG A 213 1.24 5.66 -24.87
N LYS A 214 0.56 5.67 -26.01
CA LYS A 214 0.87 6.48 -27.19
C LYS A 214 0.06 7.76 -27.20
N GLU A 215 0.64 8.84 -27.72
CA GLU A 215 -0.08 10.08 -28.01
C GLU A 215 -1.26 9.79 -28.93
N THR A 216 -2.40 10.40 -28.64
CA THR A 216 -3.57 10.37 -29.54
C THR A 216 -3.58 11.59 -30.46
N ARG A 217 -2.97 12.69 -30.00
CA ARG A 217 -2.80 13.95 -30.73
C ARG A 217 -1.35 14.40 -30.65
N ARG A 218 -0.91 15.14 -31.66
CA ARG A 218 0.45 15.68 -31.72
C ARG A 218 0.73 16.55 -30.49
N HIS A 219 1.87 16.32 -29.85
CA HIS A 219 2.36 17.11 -28.71
C HIS A 219 1.41 17.14 -27.50
N GLU A 220 0.61 16.08 -27.33
CA GLU A 220 -0.24 15.88 -26.16
C GLU A 220 0.62 15.65 -24.89
N PHE A 221 1.75 14.96 -25.03
CA PHE A 221 2.59 14.61 -23.89
C PHE A 221 3.52 15.75 -23.50
N ARG A 222 3.65 15.96 -22.19
CA ARG A 222 4.54 16.98 -21.62
C ARG A 222 5.98 16.51 -21.70
N ARG A 223 6.88 17.39 -22.12
CA ARG A 223 8.32 17.12 -22.13
C ARG A 223 8.94 17.37 -20.75
N CYS A 224 10.00 16.65 -20.42
CA CYS A 224 10.81 16.97 -19.26
C CYS A 224 11.38 18.39 -19.41
N SER A 225 11.18 19.24 -18.41
CA SER A 225 11.61 20.65 -18.46
C SER A 225 13.13 20.83 -18.46
N VAL A 226 13.89 19.82 -18.04
CA VAL A 226 15.36 19.88 -17.97
C VAL A 226 15.99 19.43 -19.28
N CYS A 227 15.71 18.21 -19.72
CA CYS A 227 16.36 17.64 -20.90
C CYS A 227 15.55 17.75 -22.20
N GLY A 228 14.26 18.11 -22.14
CA GLY A 228 13.38 18.19 -23.32
C GLY A 228 13.14 16.87 -24.09
N ALA A 229 13.91 15.82 -23.83
CA ALA A 229 13.93 14.58 -24.62
C ALA A 229 12.86 13.57 -24.18
N ALA A 230 12.60 13.44 -22.87
CA ALA A 230 11.58 12.53 -22.35
C ALA A 230 10.17 13.15 -22.44
N ASN A 231 9.18 12.34 -22.82
CA ASN A 231 7.78 12.74 -22.99
C ASN A 231 6.88 11.94 -22.03
N TYR A 232 5.96 12.59 -21.32
CA TYR A 232 5.12 11.95 -20.30
C TYR A 232 3.63 12.25 -20.52
N CYS A 233 2.82 11.21 -20.43
CA CYS A 233 1.36 11.33 -20.49
C CYS A 233 0.76 11.95 -19.20
N SER A 234 1.51 11.94 -18.09
CA SER A 234 1.08 12.50 -16.81
C SER A 234 2.27 12.85 -15.90
N ARG A 235 2.03 13.72 -14.92
CA ARG A 235 3.03 14.05 -13.88
C ARG A 235 3.38 12.85 -13.00
N ALA A 236 2.46 11.89 -12.85
CA ALA A 236 2.72 10.63 -12.15
C ALA A 236 3.73 9.75 -12.90
N CYS A 237 3.58 9.61 -14.23
CA CYS A 237 4.55 8.87 -15.06
C CYS A 237 5.94 9.51 -15.03
N GLN A 238 6.01 10.85 -15.06
CA GLN A 238 7.27 11.56 -14.91
C GLN A 238 7.93 11.28 -13.55
N ALA A 239 7.17 11.31 -12.45
CA ALA A 239 7.71 11.08 -11.12
C ALA A 239 8.21 9.63 -10.92
N LEU A 240 7.48 8.65 -11.46
CA LEU A 240 7.88 7.24 -11.43
C LEU A 240 9.14 6.99 -12.24
N ASP A 241 9.21 7.53 -13.45
CA ASP A 241 10.37 7.39 -14.33
C ASP A 241 11.62 8.11 -13.78
N TRP A 242 11.43 9.31 -13.20
CA TRP A 242 12.48 10.06 -12.52
C TRP A 242 13.15 9.26 -11.42
N LYS A 243 12.37 8.58 -10.58
CA LYS A 243 12.89 7.76 -9.48
C LYS A 243 13.64 6.51 -9.97
N ARG A 244 13.21 5.93 -11.10
CA ARG A 244 13.75 4.64 -11.59
C ARG A 244 14.98 4.78 -12.47
N ALA A 245 14.93 5.67 -13.46
CA ALA A 245 15.94 5.69 -14.53
C ALA A 245 16.27 7.11 -15.00
N HIS A 246 15.26 7.95 -15.21
CA HIS A 246 15.45 9.21 -15.92
C HIS A 246 16.37 10.20 -15.19
N LYS A 247 16.37 10.22 -13.84
CA LYS A 247 17.26 11.11 -13.06
C LYS A 247 18.74 10.90 -13.39
N ALA A 248 19.16 9.68 -13.69
CA ALA A 248 20.55 9.37 -14.03
C ALA A 248 20.93 9.77 -15.47
N GLN A 249 19.95 9.89 -16.36
CA GLN A 249 20.14 10.13 -17.80
C GLN A 249 19.74 11.54 -18.24
N CYS A 250 19.20 12.35 -17.32
CA CYS A 250 18.66 13.67 -17.63
C CYS A 250 19.80 14.71 -17.73
N VAL A 251 20.09 15.17 -18.95
CA VAL A 251 21.10 16.21 -19.22
C VAL A 251 20.41 17.44 -19.82
N PRO A 252 20.74 18.68 -19.37
CA PRO A 252 20.18 19.91 -19.93
C PRO A 252 20.35 20.01 -21.45
N MET A 253 19.31 20.47 -22.16
CA MET A 253 19.32 20.55 -23.63
C MET A 253 20.50 21.36 -24.19
N ASP A 254 20.92 22.39 -23.49
CA ASP A 254 21.95 23.35 -23.93
C ASP A 254 23.30 22.66 -24.18
N ARG A 255 23.60 21.57 -23.45
CA ARG A 255 24.85 20.80 -23.60
C ARG A 255 24.86 19.90 -24.84
N TRP A 256 23.71 19.55 -25.40
CA TRP A 256 23.62 18.74 -26.62
C TRP A 256 24.04 19.54 -27.85
N LEU A 257 23.70 20.83 -27.89
CA LEU A 257 24.06 21.73 -28.99
C LEU A 257 25.58 22.00 -29.03
N VAL A 258 26.23 22.07 -27.87
CA VAL A 258 27.68 22.30 -27.76
C VAL A 258 28.49 21.05 -28.16
N GLY A 259 28.03 19.85 -27.82
CA GLY A 259 28.70 18.59 -28.21
C GLY A 259 28.61 18.28 -29.71
N ALA A 260 27.49 18.62 -30.35
CA ALA A 260 27.33 18.47 -31.80
C ALA A 260 28.23 19.45 -32.58
N ALA A 261 28.42 20.67 -32.08
CA ALA A 261 29.32 21.66 -32.66
C ALA A 261 30.81 21.29 -32.52
N ALA A 262 31.20 20.66 -31.40
CA ALA A 262 32.58 20.20 -31.18
C ALA A 262 32.99 19.05 -32.12
N ASN A 263 32.07 18.13 -32.43
CA ASN A 263 32.32 17.01 -33.34
C ASN A 263 32.35 17.41 -34.82
N ALA A 264 31.80 18.56 -35.19
CA ALA A 264 31.85 19.10 -36.55
C ALA A 264 33.17 19.86 -36.86
N ALA A 265 33.99 20.14 -35.84
CA ALA A 265 35.20 20.96 -35.96
C ALA A 265 36.52 20.15 -35.96
N ALA A 266 36.46 18.81 -35.95
CA ALA A 266 37.67 17.98 -36.04
C ALA A 266 38.15 17.86 -37.50
N PRO A 267 39.38 18.30 -37.84
CA PRO A 267 39.90 18.18 -39.19
C PRO A 267 40.22 16.71 -39.50
N GLN A 268 39.71 16.21 -40.63
CA GLN A 268 40.13 14.93 -41.19
C GLN A 268 41.59 15.06 -41.64
N GLN A 269 42.48 14.28 -41.02
CA GLN A 269 43.81 13.97 -41.55
C GLN A 269 43.75 12.67 -42.35
#